data_AF-A0A1G7NGI7-F1
#
_entry.id   AF-A0A1G7NGI7-F1
#
_cell.length_a   1.000
_cell.length_b   1.000
_cell.length_c   1.000
_cell.angle_alpha   90.00
_cell.angle_beta   90.00
_cell.angle_gamma   90.00
#
_symmetry.space_group_name_H-M   'P 1'
#
loop_
_entity.id
_entity.type
_entity.pdbx_description
1 polymer ?
#
loop_
_entity_poly.entity_id
_entity_poly.type
_entity_poly.pdbx_seq_one_letter_code
_entity_poly.pdbx_strand_id
1 'polypeptide(L)'
;MATPPNTAILRPFLAPLLLRRRATTRADRFLSTLCAEIDGILGSDVANGPRETSAAHSYGGLRVRTIGYVEVRAPAWAPESLLMNVQHHLIVVATKGDLAGVCASRSGLLGGIARVGCAALVERSVIEAAFVGSRASVIWMNGIHEDTDSKPSAKTLMGTALEYALDPLGDQTFHYSAMRSTVPLKLDGTEDASIGAFPGNSRVWTSRPKDWGQFAARLEMLIDRVAAPPAPSGRFGMLARSLDDLGGVDDAYEVGFVPSELFGASLDRDEIRSMESWALATDLEIVATDRAALTARVVHQGTDLGDVRIEPSMSEGRIAIEAEWIDVRYGTDDDRDVCLDHLRDVDWTKIRYGSGHTLSHGGCYTSAYRDQRFDWRFVDLTGYDVACEKPAVAAGQTLAGRIGSKVAGAVDNSLFGYVFDEFGGSGWLASDDGSMEIADFIHIADDDLVTLFHVKAAGSDRAGREVSASKFEVVVGQAVKNLRHLDRTTLADALGRNHDNLIGSAVWLAGSPQADRTGMIRRARDLPPGYARRVVILQPQLTRTEYNACNDRTAGATRILKMKQLHTLMLGARLSAGAVGASLEGWGAA
;
A
#
# COMPACT_ATOMS: atom_id res chain seq x y z
N MET A 1 -52.08 1.75 -14.68
CA MET A 1 -51.33 0.56 -15.13
C MET A 1 -50.41 1.01 -16.25
N ALA A 2 -49.17 1.36 -15.91
CA ALA A 2 -48.17 1.64 -16.94
C ALA A 2 -47.68 0.31 -17.51
N THR A 3 -47.57 0.25 -18.83
CA THR A 3 -46.98 -0.86 -19.58
C THR A 3 -45.57 -1.11 -19.02
N PRO A 4 -45.14 -2.36 -18.75
CA PRO A 4 -43.76 -2.62 -18.36
C PRO A 4 -42.83 -1.96 -19.37
N PRO A 5 -41.71 -1.35 -18.93
CA PRO A 5 -40.75 -0.74 -19.84
C PRO A 5 -40.42 -1.74 -20.95
N ASN A 6 -40.39 -1.30 -22.21
CA ASN A 6 -40.15 -2.19 -23.34
C ASN A 6 -38.74 -2.82 -23.20
N THR A 7 -38.68 -3.97 -22.55
CA THR A 7 -37.45 -4.68 -22.19
C THR A 7 -36.67 -5.15 -23.42
N ALA A 8 -37.30 -5.14 -24.60
CA ALA A 8 -36.65 -5.44 -25.88
C ALA A 8 -35.56 -4.41 -26.28
N ILE A 9 -35.58 -3.19 -25.72
CA ILE A 9 -34.61 -2.12 -26.04
C ILE A 9 -33.53 -1.96 -24.95
N LEU A 10 -33.77 -2.50 -23.76
CA LEU A 10 -32.86 -2.32 -22.62
C LEU A 10 -31.63 -3.23 -22.74
N ARG A 11 -30.45 -2.61 -22.77
CA ARG A 11 -29.14 -3.29 -22.73
C ARG A 11 -28.35 -2.86 -21.48
N PRO A 12 -28.83 -3.18 -20.27
CA PRO A 12 -28.20 -2.77 -19.03
C PRO A 12 -26.79 -3.35 -18.93
N PHE A 13 -25.87 -2.59 -18.34
CA PHE A 13 -24.55 -3.09 -18.00
C PHE A 13 -24.68 -4.13 -16.88
N LEU A 14 -24.05 -5.30 -17.03
CA LEU A 14 -24.09 -6.34 -16.01
C LEU A 14 -22.90 -6.17 -15.09
N ALA A 15 -23.11 -5.39 -14.04
CA ALA A 15 -22.17 -5.22 -12.94
C ALA A 15 -22.86 -5.24 -11.58
N PRO A 16 -23.36 -6.41 -11.15
CA PRO A 16 -24.13 -6.51 -9.92
C PRO A 16 -23.24 -6.31 -8.69
N LEU A 17 -23.81 -5.61 -7.70
CA LEU A 17 -23.49 -5.79 -6.30
C LEU A 17 -24.19 -7.06 -5.81
N LEU A 18 -23.43 -8.00 -5.25
CA LEU A 18 -23.95 -9.26 -4.75
C LEU A 18 -24.17 -9.17 -3.24
N LEU A 19 -25.33 -9.60 -2.79
CA LEU A 19 -25.74 -9.53 -1.39
C LEU A 19 -26.26 -10.89 -0.91
N ARG A 20 -26.11 -11.15 0.38
CA ARG A 20 -26.69 -12.29 1.10
C ARG A 20 -27.70 -11.80 2.13
N ARG A 21 -28.86 -12.43 2.17
CA ARG A 21 -29.93 -12.14 3.14
C ARG A 21 -29.42 -12.34 4.56
N ARG A 22 -29.67 -11.37 5.45
CA ARG A 22 -29.44 -11.57 6.89
C ARG A 22 -30.50 -12.51 7.47
N ALA A 23 -30.11 -13.31 8.46
CA ALA A 23 -31.03 -14.24 9.13
C ALA A 23 -32.28 -13.56 9.72
N THR A 24 -32.16 -12.30 10.14
CA THR A 24 -33.24 -11.45 10.65
C THR A 24 -34.31 -11.11 9.61
N THR A 25 -33.98 -11.17 8.32
CA THR A 25 -34.92 -10.87 7.22
C THR A 25 -35.62 -12.14 6.77
N ARG A 26 -36.95 -12.16 6.71
CA ARG A 26 -37.69 -13.34 6.22
C ARG A 26 -37.47 -13.58 4.73
N ALA A 27 -37.20 -14.83 4.34
CA ALA A 27 -36.88 -15.21 2.96
C ALA A 27 -37.99 -14.87 1.95
N ASP A 28 -39.27 -15.05 2.32
CA ASP A 28 -40.42 -14.76 1.47
C ASP A 28 -40.59 -13.26 1.16
N ARG A 29 -40.03 -12.40 2.02
CA ARG A 29 -40.09 -10.93 1.93
C ARG A 29 -38.79 -10.29 1.47
N PHE A 30 -37.74 -11.06 1.23
CA PHE A 30 -36.40 -10.52 0.99
C PHE A 30 -36.35 -9.47 -0.13
N LEU A 31 -36.89 -9.81 -1.30
CA LEU A 31 -36.97 -8.88 -2.44
C LEU A 31 -37.76 -7.61 -2.13
N SER A 32 -38.90 -7.73 -1.43
CA SER A 32 -39.72 -6.57 -1.09
C SER A 32 -39.04 -5.65 -0.07
N THR A 33 -38.39 -6.23 0.94
CA THR A 33 -37.66 -5.47 1.97
C THR A 33 -36.44 -4.77 1.37
N LEU A 34 -35.65 -5.49 0.55
CA LEU A 34 -34.48 -4.91 -0.13
C LEU A 34 -34.88 -3.75 -1.05
N CYS A 35 -35.95 -3.89 -1.84
CA CYS A 35 -36.44 -2.77 -2.64
C CYS A 35 -36.89 -1.59 -1.79
N ALA A 36 -37.56 -1.83 -0.66
CA ALA A 36 -38.03 -0.75 0.22
C ALA A 36 -36.87 0.04 0.85
N GLU A 37 -35.79 -0.63 1.26
CA GLU A 37 -34.59 0.03 1.78
C GLU A 37 -33.86 0.81 0.68
N ILE A 38 -33.75 0.27 -0.53
CA ILE A 38 -33.19 0.98 -1.69
C ILE A 38 -34.02 2.22 -2.03
N ASP A 39 -35.35 2.12 -2.02
CA ASP A 39 -36.26 3.27 -2.21
C ASP A 39 -36.04 4.34 -1.14
N GLY A 40 -35.76 3.94 0.11
CA GLY A 40 -35.38 4.83 1.21
C GLY A 40 -34.09 5.61 0.94
N ILE A 41 -33.04 4.92 0.47
CA ILE A 41 -31.75 5.54 0.10
C ILE A 41 -31.94 6.59 -1.02
N LEU A 42 -32.76 6.27 -2.02
CA LEU A 42 -33.08 7.23 -3.09
C LEU A 42 -33.82 8.46 -2.55
N GLY A 43 -34.60 8.30 -1.47
CA GLY A 43 -35.33 9.35 -0.77
C GLY A 43 -34.45 10.39 -0.10
N SER A 44 -33.32 9.96 0.46
CA SER A 44 -32.38 10.84 1.18
C SER A 44 -31.36 11.53 0.28
N ASP A 45 -30.99 10.91 -0.85
CA ASP A 45 -29.71 11.21 -1.52
C ASP A 45 -29.86 11.95 -2.87
N VAL A 46 -30.93 11.72 -3.66
CA VAL A 46 -30.79 11.96 -5.12
C VAL A 46 -32.02 12.47 -5.89
N ALA A 47 -33.23 11.96 -5.67
CA ALA A 47 -34.27 12.12 -6.70
C ALA A 47 -35.32 13.19 -6.37
N ASN A 48 -35.20 14.35 -7.03
CA ASN A 48 -36.23 15.40 -7.15
C ASN A 48 -37.29 15.10 -8.25
N GLY A 49 -37.23 13.93 -8.88
CA GLY A 49 -38.11 13.55 -10.00
C GLY A 49 -39.04 12.36 -9.72
N PRO A 50 -39.93 12.03 -10.66
CA PRO A 50 -40.85 10.90 -10.55
C PRO A 50 -40.09 9.57 -10.42
N ARG A 51 -40.69 8.64 -9.66
CA ARG A 51 -40.15 7.32 -9.35
C ARG A 51 -41.21 6.26 -9.61
N GLU A 52 -40.79 5.14 -10.16
CA GLU A 52 -41.67 4.01 -10.44
C GLU A 52 -40.97 2.69 -10.12
N THR A 53 -41.59 1.88 -9.25
CA THR A 53 -41.11 0.54 -8.91
C THR A 53 -42.03 -0.50 -9.54
N SER A 54 -41.47 -1.39 -10.35
CA SER A 54 -42.24 -2.45 -11.02
C SER A 54 -42.76 -3.51 -10.05
N ALA A 55 -43.75 -4.27 -10.50
CA ALA A 55 -44.16 -5.50 -9.85
C ALA A 55 -43.02 -6.53 -9.88
N ALA A 56 -43.09 -7.54 -9.00
CA ALA A 56 -42.13 -8.63 -9.04
C ALA A 56 -42.41 -9.52 -10.26
N HIS A 57 -41.38 -9.76 -11.07
CA HIS A 57 -41.42 -10.64 -12.23
C HIS A 57 -40.47 -11.83 -12.02
N SER A 58 -40.80 -12.97 -12.62
CA SER A 58 -39.93 -14.16 -12.58
C SER A 58 -39.21 -14.32 -13.91
N TYR A 59 -37.89 -14.53 -13.86
CA TYR A 59 -37.06 -14.82 -15.02
C TYR A 59 -36.17 -16.01 -14.68
N GLY A 60 -36.47 -17.18 -15.22
CA GLY A 60 -35.83 -18.42 -14.75
C GLY A 60 -36.10 -18.62 -13.26
N GLY A 61 -35.04 -18.84 -12.47
CA GLY A 61 -35.09 -18.91 -11.01
C GLY A 61 -34.99 -17.56 -10.29
N LEU A 62 -34.86 -16.43 -11.02
CA LEU A 62 -34.79 -15.11 -10.41
C LEU A 62 -36.18 -14.53 -10.16
N ARG A 63 -36.35 -13.90 -8.99
CA ARG A 63 -37.40 -12.91 -8.75
C ARG A 63 -36.80 -11.51 -8.90
N VAL A 64 -37.32 -10.73 -9.83
CA VAL A 64 -36.76 -9.43 -10.25
C VAL A 64 -37.77 -8.31 -10.02
N ARG A 65 -37.29 -7.18 -9.50
CA ARG A 65 -37.98 -5.88 -9.54
C ARG A 65 -37.04 -4.84 -10.12
N THR A 66 -37.63 -3.80 -10.68
CA THR A 66 -36.90 -2.66 -11.21
C THR A 66 -37.40 -1.38 -10.58
N ILE A 67 -36.49 -0.46 -10.27
CA ILE A 67 -36.81 0.88 -9.78
C ILE A 67 -36.31 1.86 -10.84
N GLY A 68 -37.23 2.54 -11.50
CA GLY A 68 -36.94 3.64 -12.41
C GLY A 68 -37.07 4.96 -11.67
N TYR A 69 -36.10 5.86 -11.82
CA TYR A 69 -36.19 7.20 -11.26
C TYR A 69 -35.59 8.24 -12.19
N VAL A 70 -36.05 9.48 -12.04
CA VAL A 70 -35.56 10.62 -12.80
C VAL A 70 -34.74 11.52 -11.89
N GLU A 71 -33.54 11.84 -12.35
CA GLU A 71 -32.64 12.81 -11.72
C GLU A 71 -32.61 14.08 -12.57
N VAL A 72 -32.88 15.23 -11.94
CA VAL A 72 -32.87 16.53 -12.60
C VAL A 72 -31.80 17.38 -11.93
N ARG A 73 -30.79 17.78 -12.70
CA ARG A 73 -29.67 18.61 -12.22
C ARG A 73 -29.36 19.74 -13.20
N ALA A 74 -28.97 20.90 -12.70
CA ALA A 74 -28.36 21.91 -13.56
C ALA A 74 -27.04 21.34 -14.13
N PRO A 75 -26.77 21.47 -15.45
CA PRO A 75 -25.49 21.06 -16.01
C PRO A 75 -24.40 21.99 -15.49
N ALA A 76 -23.25 21.43 -15.08
CA ALA A 76 -22.16 22.17 -14.43
C ALA A 76 -21.58 23.35 -15.22
N TRP A 77 -21.84 23.43 -16.52
CA TRP A 77 -21.37 24.49 -17.42
C TRP A 77 -22.41 25.57 -17.71
N ALA A 78 -23.67 25.41 -17.29
CA ALA A 78 -24.73 26.39 -17.52
C ALA A 78 -25.11 27.13 -16.23
N PRO A 79 -25.51 28.42 -16.31
CA PRO A 79 -26.11 29.12 -15.18
C PRO A 79 -27.33 28.36 -14.65
N GLU A 80 -27.50 28.31 -13.32
CA GLU A 80 -28.47 27.46 -12.60
C GLU A 80 -29.93 27.56 -13.07
N SER A 81 -30.30 28.60 -13.82
CA SER A 81 -31.67 28.92 -14.19
C SER A 81 -32.05 28.67 -15.66
N LEU A 82 -31.12 28.26 -16.54
CA LEU A 82 -31.37 28.22 -17.99
C LEU A 82 -31.59 26.83 -18.59
N LEU A 83 -30.91 25.80 -18.05
CA LEU A 83 -30.95 24.44 -18.60
C LEU A 83 -30.96 23.42 -17.47
N MET A 84 -31.72 22.33 -17.66
CA MET A 84 -31.76 21.20 -16.73
C MET A 84 -31.40 19.92 -17.48
N ASN A 85 -30.44 19.18 -16.94
CA ASN A 85 -30.11 17.83 -17.37
C ASN A 85 -31.08 16.85 -16.70
N VAL A 86 -31.82 16.10 -17.52
CA VAL A 86 -32.77 15.08 -17.08
C VAL A 86 -32.16 13.71 -17.38
N GLN A 87 -31.79 12.99 -16.34
CA GLN A 87 -31.20 11.66 -16.43
C GLN A 87 -32.19 10.60 -15.95
N HIS A 88 -32.46 9.62 -16.80
CA HIS A 88 -33.29 8.47 -16.46
C HIS A 88 -32.40 7.34 -15.97
N HIS A 89 -32.64 6.90 -14.73
CA HIS A 89 -31.88 5.84 -14.11
C HIS A 89 -32.73 4.60 -13.86
N LEU A 90 -32.05 3.45 -13.83
CA LEU A 90 -32.66 2.15 -13.61
C LEU A 90 -31.82 1.39 -12.59
N ILE A 91 -32.50 0.87 -11.59
CA ILE A 91 -31.97 -0.13 -10.66
C ILE A 91 -32.70 -1.44 -10.93
N VAL A 92 -31.96 -2.53 -11.08
CA VAL A 92 -32.49 -3.88 -11.18
C VAL A 92 -32.11 -4.63 -9.92
N VAL A 93 -33.11 -5.12 -9.19
CA VAL A 93 -32.96 -5.92 -7.98
C VAL A 93 -33.44 -7.33 -8.29
N ALA A 94 -32.54 -8.30 -8.30
CA ALA A 94 -32.87 -9.70 -8.51
C ALA A 94 -32.52 -10.53 -7.27
N THR A 95 -33.35 -11.51 -6.94
CA THR A 95 -33.12 -12.44 -5.82
C THR A 95 -33.31 -13.88 -6.28
N LYS A 96 -32.52 -14.80 -5.70
CA LYS A 96 -32.66 -16.25 -5.84
C LYS A 96 -32.22 -16.91 -4.53
N GLY A 97 -33.17 -17.54 -3.84
CA GLY A 97 -32.96 -18.01 -2.47
C GLY A 97 -32.54 -16.87 -1.54
N ASP A 98 -31.41 -17.04 -0.87
CA ASP A 98 -30.84 -16.07 0.07
C ASP A 98 -29.86 -15.08 -0.57
N LEU A 99 -29.67 -15.14 -1.89
CA LEU A 99 -28.76 -14.26 -2.61
C LEU A 99 -29.52 -13.22 -3.42
N ALA A 100 -28.91 -12.05 -3.58
CA ALA A 100 -29.40 -10.98 -4.42
C ALA A 100 -28.29 -10.42 -5.32
N GLY A 101 -28.67 -9.93 -6.49
CA GLY A 101 -27.84 -9.13 -7.37
C GLY A 101 -28.51 -7.80 -7.65
N VAL A 102 -27.81 -6.70 -7.39
CA VAL A 102 -28.31 -5.33 -7.60
C VAL A 102 -27.45 -4.63 -8.65
N CYS A 103 -28.05 -4.27 -9.78
CA CYS A 103 -27.41 -3.46 -10.82
C CYS A 103 -28.01 -2.06 -10.81
N ALA A 104 -27.19 -1.01 -10.71
CA ALA A 104 -27.63 0.37 -10.77
C ALA A 104 -26.95 1.09 -11.94
N SER A 105 -27.70 1.88 -12.71
CA SER A 105 -27.11 2.68 -13.80
C SER A 105 -26.21 3.82 -13.29
N ARG A 106 -26.44 4.28 -12.06
CA ARG A 106 -25.54 5.18 -11.33
C ARG A 106 -24.75 4.37 -10.30
N SER A 107 -23.44 4.20 -10.52
CA SER A 107 -22.57 3.38 -9.66
C SER A 107 -22.43 3.90 -8.23
N GLY A 108 -22.50 5.22 -8.03
CA GLY A 108 -22.37 5.84 -6.69
C GLY A 108 -23.40 5.36 -5.67
N LEU A 109 -24.61 4.96 -6.11
CA LEU A 109 -25.65 4.43 -5.21
C LEU A 109 -25.29 3.09 -4.59
N LEU A 110 -24.39 2.32 -5.22
CA LEU A 110 -24.04 0.99 -4.73
C LEU A 110 -23.36 1.04 -3.35
N GLY A 111 -22.70 2.15 -2.99
CA GLY A 111 -22.12 2.34 -1.66
C GLY A 111 -23.19 2.38 -0.55
N GLY A 112 -24.26 3.14 -0.76
CA GLY A 112 -25.41 3.15 0.16
C GLY A 112 -26.13 1.80 0.20
N ILE A 113 -26.33 1.17 -0.96
CA ILE A 113 -27.00 -0.14 -1.07
C ILE A 113 -26.18 -1.24 -0.38
N ALA A 114 -24.85 -1.12 -0.32
CA ALA A 114 -24.00 -2.06 0.40
C ALA A 114 -24.23 -2.05 1.94
N ARG A 115 -24.85 -1.00 2.48
CA ARG A 115 -25.11 -0.79 3.92
C ARG A 115 -26.56 -1.07 4.34
N VAL A 116 -27.38 -1.67 3.46
CA VAL A 116 -28.77 -2.07 3.77
C VAL A 116 -28.83 -3.00 4.98
N GLY A 117 -29.86 -2.84 5.81
CA GLY A 117 -30.04 -3.63 7.02
C GLY A 117 -30.55 -5.04 6.75
N CYS A 118 -31.30 -5.25 5.66
CA CYS A 118 -31.89 -6.57 5.36
C CYS A 118 -30.92 -7.59 4.75
N ALA A 119 -29.74 -7.16 4.31
CA ALA A 119 -28.74 -7.98 3.65
C ALA A 119 -27.32 -7.64 4.15
N ALA A 120 -26.35 -8.46 3.79
CA ALA A 120 -24.93 -8.19 3.93
C ALA A 120 -24.25 -8.42 2.58
N LEU A 121 -23.08 -7.84 2.37
CA LEU A 121 -22.25 -8.16 1.21
C LEU A 121 -21.87 -9.65 1.25
N VAL A 122 -21.74 -10.29 0.09
CA VAL A 122 -21.17 -11.63 0.04
C VAL A 122 -19.71 -11.56 0.47
N GLU A 123 -19.28 -12.53 1.27
CA GLU A 123 -17.92 -12.62 1.79
C GLU A 123 -16.88 -12.59 0.66
N ARG A 124 -15.74 -11.94 0.95
CA ARG A 124 -14.63 -11.78 0.03
C ARG A 124 -14.17 -13.13 -0.54
N SER A 125 -13.93 -14.10 0.34
CA SER A 125 -13.45 -15.44 0.00
C SER A 125 -14.37 -16.18 -0.98
N VAL A 126 -15.69 -15.99 -0.86
CA VAL A 126 -16.69 -16.56 -1.76
C VAL A 126 -16.61 -15.92 -3.14
N ILE A 127 -16.45 -14.60 -3.22
CA ILE A 127 -16.30 -13.89 -4.50
C ILE A 127 -14.97 -14.25 -5.18
N GLU A 128 -13.88 -14.34 -4.40
CA GLU A 128 -12.58 -14.82 -4.89
C GLU A 128 -12.71 -16.22 -5.46
N ALA A 129 -13.25 -17.17 -4.70
CA ALA A 129 -13.48 -18.52 -5.18
C ALA A 129 -14.35 -18.54 -6.45
N ALA A 130 -15.47 -17.82 -6.47
CA ALA A 130 -16.43 -17.82 -7.57
C ALA A 130 -15.89 -17.23 -8.88
N PHE A 131 -15.10 -16.15 -8.80
CA PHE A 131 -14.81 -15.29 -9.97
C PHE A 131 -13.33 -14.89 -10.15
N VAL A 132 -12.42 -15.32 -9.27
CA VAL A 132 -10.98 -15.20 -9.50
C VAL A 132 -10.47 -16.46 -10.18
N GLY A 133 -10.32 -16.36 -11.50
CA GLY A 133 -9.82 -17.42 -12.36
C GLY A 133 -8.31 -17.63 -12.25
N SER A 134 -7.78 -18.54 -13.07
CA SER A 134 -6.35 -18.89 -13.08
C SER A 134 -5.52 -18.07 -14.05
N ARG A 135 -6.15 -17.31 -14.95
CA ARG A 135 -5.49 -16.50 -15.97
C ARG A 135 -6.03 -15.08 -15.95
N ALA A 136 -5.24 -14.14 -15.43
CA ALA A 136 -5.63 -12.74 -15.29
C ALA A 136 -5.15 -11.89 -16.46
N SER A 137 -6.02 -11.01 -16.95
CA SER A 137 -5.69 -10.01 -17.97
C SER A 137 -5.50 -8.60 -17.41
N VAL A 138 -6.11 -8.31 -16.26
CA VAL A 138 -5.91 -7.06 -15.52
C VAL A 138 -5.91 -7.37 -14.03
N ILE A 139 -4.99 -6.80 -13.26
CA ILE A 139 -4.97 -6.86 -11.79
C ILE A 139 -4.76 -5.45 -11.26
N TRP A 140 -5.64 -5.01 -10.36
CA TRP A 140 -5.49 -3.80 -9.57
C TRP A 140 -5.01 -4.20 -8.17
N MET A 141 -3.93 -3.59 -7.70
CA MET A 141 -3.24 -3.98 -6.48
C MET A 141 -2.95 -2.79 -5.59
N ASN A 142 -3.18 -2.96 -4.28
CA ASN A 142 -2.90 -1.97 -3.26
C ASN A 142 -1.83 -2.51 -2.30
N GLY A 143 -0.93 -1.63 -1.88
CA GLY A 143 0.24 -1.95 -1.07
C GLY A 143 -0.07 -1.93 0.43
N ILE A 144 0.33 -3.00 1.12
CA ILE A 144 0.27 -3.11 2.58
C ILE A 144 1.62 -2.82 3.27
N HIS A 145 2.60 -2.31 2.52
CA HIS A 145 3.95 -1.91 2.95
C HIS A 145 4.03 -0.39 3.15
N GLU A 146 5.05 0.10 3.87
CA GLU A 146 5.28 1.53 4.13
C GLU A 146 5.34 2.31 2.82
N ASP A 147 4.73 3.50 2.81
CA ASP A 147 4.75 4.34 1.64
C ASP A 147 6.17 4.95 1.55
N THR A 148 6.86 4.66 0.44
CA THR A 148 8.23 5.13 0.24
C THR A 148 8.38 5.70 -1.15
N ASP A 149 9.30 6.65 -1.32
CA ASP A 149 9.69 7.17 -2.65
C ASP A 149 10.12 6.07 -3.63
N SER A 150 10.59 4.93 -3.11
CA SER A 150 11.22 3.86 -3.88
C SER A 150 10.25 2.76 -4.32
N LYS A 151 9.05 2.69 -3.73
CA LYS A 151 8.08 1.62 -3.97
C LYS A 151 6.66 2.18 -4.08
N PRO A 152 5.92 1.87 -5.17
CA PRO A 152 4.60 2.44 -5.37
C PRO A 152 3.59 1.87 -4.36
N SER A 153 2.71 2.72 -3.84
CA SER A 153 1.62 2.32 -2.93
C SER A 153 0.50 1.55 -3.63
N ALA A 154 0.37 1.67 -4.96
CA ALA A 154 -0.55 0.87 -5.77
C ALA A 154 0.04 0.53 -7.14
N LYS A 155 -0.45 -0.57 -7.74
CA LYS A 155 -0.04 -1.04 -9.06
C LYS A 155 -1.24 -1.52 -9.86
N THR A 156 -1.28 -1.18 -11.13
CA THR A 156 -2.21 -1.78 -12.10
C THR A 156 -1.40 -2.50 -13.17
N LEU A 157 -1.62 -3.81 -13.32
CA LEU A 157 -0.98 -4.63 -14.34
C LEU A 157 -2.01 -5.00 -15.41
N MET A 158 -1.61 -4.94 -16.67
CA MET A 158 -2.43 -5.34 -17.83
C MET A 158 -1.62 -6.27 -18.73
N GLY A 159 -2.21 -7.38 -19.16
CA GLY A 159 -1.53 -8.40 -19.94
C GLY A 159 -2.45 -9.54 -20.34
N THR A 160 -1.87 -10.67 -20.76
CA THR A 160 -2.64 -11.84 -21.20
C THR A 160 -2.68 -12.96 -20.16
N ALA A 161 -1.67 -13.03 -19.30
CA ALA A 161 -1.48 -14.05 -18.26
C ALA A 161 -0.62 -13.49 -17.11
N LEU A 162 -1.23 -12.62 -16.29
CA LEU A 162 -0.51 -11.83 -15.27
C LEU A 162 -0.01 -12.65 -14.08
N GLU A 163 -0.51 -13.86 -13.88
CA GLU A 163 -0.01 -14.80 -12.87
C GLU A 163 1.49 -15.14 -13.04
N TYR A 164 2.04 -14.97 -14.26
CA TYR A 164 3.47 -15.14 -14.55
C TYR A 164 4.26 -13.82 -14.54
N ALA A 165 3.57 -12.68 -14.48
CA ALA A 165 4.18 -11.35 -14.53
C ALA A 165 4.39 -10.74 -13.12
N LEU A 166 3.82 -11.36 -12.08
CA LEU A 166 4.01 -10.93 -10.70
C LEU A 166 5.46 -11.13 -10.26
N ASP A 167 6.04 -10.11 -9.63
CA ASP A 167 7.36 -10.18 -9.01
C ASP A 167 7.26 -10.98 -7.70
N PRO A 168 7.89 -12.17 -7.61
CA PRO A 168 7.85 -13.03 -6.44
C PRO A 168 8.30 -12.39 -5.12
N LEU A 169 9.11 -11.33 -5.18
CA LEU A 169 9.62 -10.61 -4.02
C LEU A 169 9.04 -9.20 -3.93
N GLY A 170 8.96 -8.49 -5.05
CA GLY A 170 8.43 -7.12 -5.10
C GLY A 170 6.95 -7.01 -4.77
N ASP A 171 6.15 -8.01 -5.18
CA ASP A 171 4.69 -7.96 -5.13
C ASP A 171 4.05 -8.63 -3.90
N GLN A 172 4.84 -9.25 -3.02
CA GLN A 172 4.31 -9.98 -1.84
C GLN A 172 3.65 -9.10 -0.77
N THR A 173 3.90 -7.79 -0.84
CA THR A 173 3.29 -6.77 0.03
C THR A 173 2.17 -6.02 -0.68
N PHE A 174 1.65 -6.56 -1.79
CA PHE A 174 0.46 -6.07 -2.45
C PHE A 174 -0.64 -7.11 -2.32
N HIS A 175 -1.87 -6.68 -2.05
CA HIS A 175 -3.04 -7.51 -2.28
C HIS A 175 -3.74 -7.01 -3.54
N TYR A 176 -4.49 -7.87 -4.23
CA TYR A 176 -5.37 -7.39 -5.30
C TYR A 176 -6.67 -6.85 -4.69
N SER A 177 -7.09 -5.67 -5.15
CA SER A 177 -8.38 -5.06 -4.82
C SER A 177 -9.45 -5.52 -5.79
N ALA A 178 -9.10 -5.56 -7.08
CA ALA A 178 -9.93 -6.07 -8.15
C ALA A 178 -9.08 -6.77 -9.22
N MET A 179 -9.70 -7.62 -10.04
CA MET A 179 -9.03 -8.20 -11.20
C MET A 179 -10.01 -8.61 -12.29
N ARG A 180 -9.51 -8.73 -13.52
CA ARG A 180 -10.21 -9.35 -14.64
C ARG A 180 -9.50 -10.63 -15.02
N SER A 181 -10.22 -11.75 -14.98
CA SER A 181 -9.66 -13.08 -15.21
C SER A 181 -10.58 -13.98 -16.02
N THR A 182 -10.03 -15.08 -16.51
CA THR A 182 -10.76 -16.13 -17.22
C THR A 182 -11.26 -17.16 -16.22
N VAL A 183 -12.59 -17.29 -16.11
CA VAL A 183 -13.27 -18.18 -15.17
C VAL A 183 -13.96 -19.30 -15.96
N PRO A 184 -13.88 -20.57 -15.51
CA PRO A 184 -14.63 -21.68 -16.11
C PRO A 184 -16.11 -21.53 -15.74
N LEU A 185 -16.80 -20.67 -16.49
CA LEU A 185 -18.21 -20.37 -16.36
C LEU A 185 -18.78 -20.18 -17.75
N LYS A 186 -19.72 -21.05 -18.11
CA LYS A 186 -20.31 -21.04 -19.44
C LYS A 186 -21.24 -19.86 -19.65
N LEU A 187 -20.75 -18.78 -20.24
CA LEU A 187 -21.56 -17.62 -20.62
C LEU A 187 -21.73 -17.60 -22.14
N ASP A 188 -22.97 -17.61 -22.63
CA ASP A 188 -23.32 -17.50 -24.06
C ASP A 188 -22.67 -18.54 -24.99
N GLY A 189 -22.43 -19.74 -24.48
CA GLY A 189 -21.86 -20.84 -25.26
C GLY A 189 -20.33 -20.88 -25.30
N THR A 190 -19.62 -19.94 -24.66
CA THR A 190 -18.18 -20.08 -24.39
C THR A 190 -17.99 -20.81 -23.06
N GLU A 191 -17.14 -21.85 -23.01
CA GLU A 191 -16.88 -22.62 -21.77
C GLU A 191 -16.23 -21.75 -20.68
N ASP A 192 -15.40 -20.80 -21.11
CA ASP A 192 -14.72 -19.84 -20.25
C ASP A 192 -15.25 -18.43 -20.47
N ALA A 193 -15.39 -17.67 -19.38
CA ALA A 193 -15.84 -16.29 -19.39
C ALA A 193 -14.76 -15.35 -18.86
N SER A 194 -14.59 -14.20 -19.52
CA SER A 194 -13.80 -13.10 -18.98
C SER A 194 -14.65 -12.28 -18.01
N ILE A 195 -14.36 -12.41 -16.72
CA ILE A 195 -15.12 -11.77 -15.63
C ILE A 195 -14.19 -10.85 -14.86
N GLY A 196 -14.67 -9.66 -14.56
CA GLY A 196 -14.07 -8.78 -13.57
C GLY A 196 -14.68 -9.01 -12.20
N ALA A 197 -13.85 -9.04 -11.17
CA ALA A 197 -14.27 -9.21 -9.78
C ALA A 197 -13.60 -8.15 -8.91
N PHE A 198 -14.36 -7.61 -7.96
CA PHE A 198 -13.90 -6.78 -6.86
C PHE A 198 -14.38 -7.46 -5.56
N PRO A 199 -13.58 -8.41 -5.03
CA PRO A 199 -14.00 -9.22 -3.91
C PRO A 199 -14.34 -8.45 -2.64
N GLY A 200 -13.54 -7.44 -2.27
CA GLY A 200 -13.79 -6.61 -1.07
C GLY A 200 -15.14 -5.90 -1.09
N ASN A 201 -15.64 -5.54 -2.28
CA ASN A 201 -16.89 -4.81 -2.43
C ASN A 201 -18.05 -5.72 -2.87
N SER A 202 -17.84 -7.03 -2.95
CA SER A 202 -18.85 -7.99 -3.43
C SER A 202 -19.43 -7.60 -4.81
N ARG A 203 -18.56 -7.16 -5.72
CA ARG A 203 -18.95 -6.73 -7.06
C ARG A 203 -18.30 -7.58 -8.13
N VAL A 204 -19.04 -7.83 -9.19
CA VAL A 204 -18.54 -8.44 -10.41
C VAL A 204 -19.00 -7.66 -11.61
N TRP A 205 -18.31 -7.78 -12.74
CA TRP A 205 -18.76 -7.22 -14.00
C TRP A 205 -18.37 -8.12 -15.17
N THR A 206 -19.24 -8.14 -16.19
CA THR A 206 -19.01 -8.91 -17.41
C THR A 206 -19.07 -8.01 -18.64
N SER A 207 -18.90 -8.60 -19.82
CA SER A 207 -19.27 -7.93 -21.07
C SER A 207 -20.75 -7.51 -21.06
N ARG A 208 -21.11 -6.51 -21.87
CA ARG A 208 -22.50 -6.03 -21.98
C ARG A 208 -23.40 -7.12 -22.58
N PRO A 209 -24.55 -7.45 -21.96
CA PRO A 209 -25.57 -8.29 -22.58
C PRO A 209 -26.19 -7.65 -23.83
N LYS A 210 -26.60 -8.49 -24.78
CA LYS A 210 -27.26 -8.12 -26.05
C LYS A 210 -28.69 -7.64 -25.83
N ASP A 211 -29.39 -8.25 -24.88
CA ASP A 211 -30.79 -8.01 -24.55
C ASP A 211 -31.08 -8.34 -23.07
N TRP A 212 -32.32 -8.10 -22.65
CA TRP A 212 -32.80 -8.37 -21.30
C TRP A 212 -32.79 -9.86 -20.92
N GLY A 213 -33.12 -10.75 -21.87
CA GLY A 213 -33.15 -12.19 -21.62
C GLY A 213 -31.76 -12.71 -21.27
N GLN A 214 -30.75 -12.29 -22.04
CA GLN A 214 -29.35 -12.57 -21.76
C GLN A 214 -28.88 -11.91 -20.46
N PHE A 215 -29.31 -10.68 -20.15
CA PHE A 215 -29.00 -10.04 -18.87
C PHE A 215 -29.50 -10.87 -17.69
N ALA A 216 -30.77 -11.29 -17.69
CA ALA A 216 -31.36 -12.07 -16.60
C ALA A 216 -30.70 -13.45 -16.48
N ALA A 217 -30.47 -14.15 -17.59
CA ALA A 217 -29.81 -15.45 -17.59
C ALA A 217 -28.36 -15.36 -17.06
N ARG A 218 -27.59 -14.35 -17.49
CA ARG A 218 -26.23 -14.13 -16.96
C ARG A 218 -26.24 -13.77 -15.48
N LEU A 219 -27.16 -12.90 -15.04
CA LEU A 219 -27.28 -12.57 -13.63
C LEU A 219 -27.63 -13.80 -12.77
N GLU A 220 -28.51 -14.67 -13.26
CA GLU A 220 -28.84 -15.94 -12.61
C GLU A 220 -27.60 -16.84 -12.48
N MET A 221 -26.83 -17.01 -13.56
CA MET A 221 -25.59 -17.80 -13.54
C MET A 221 -24.55 -17.24 -12.57
N LEU A 222 -24.43 -15.92 -12.45
CA LEU A 222 -23.54 -15.30 -11.47
C LEU A 222 -24.00 -15.58 -10.02
N ILE A 223 -25.30 -15.49 -9.75
CA ILE A 223 -25.85 -15.79 -8.42
C ILE A 223 -25.68 -17.29 -8.08
N ASP A 224 -25.94 -18.19 -9.03
CA ASP A 224 -25.74 -19.63 -8.85
C ASP A 224 -24.26 -19.97 -8.59
N ARG A 225 -23.36 -19.27 -9.28
CA ARG A 225 -21.92 -19.44 -9.08
C ARG A 225 -21.46 -19.06 -7.67
N VAL A 226 -22.10 -18.06 -7.07
CA VAL A 226 -21.87 -17.63 -5.67
C VAL A 226 -22.51 -18.59 -4.67
N ALA A 227 -23.65 -19.19 -5.01
CA ALA A 227 -24.28 -20.21 -4.18
C ALA A 227 -23.43 -21.48 -4.07
N ALA A 228 -22.70 -21.82 -5.13
CA ALA A 228 -21.79 -22.97 -5.21
C ALA A 228 -20.42 -22.55 -5.79
N PRO A 229 -19.60 -21.84 -5.00
CA PRO A 229 -18.27 -21.44 -5.44
C PRO A 229 -17.36 -22.69 -5.62
N PRO A 230 -16.42 -22.67 -6.57
CA PRO A 230 -15.44 -23.72 -6.73
C PRO A 230 -14.36 -23.62 -5.63
N ALA A 231 -13.34 -24.47 -5.71
CA ALA A 231 -12.10 -24.20 -4.98
C ALA A 231 -11.38 -22.95 -5.57
N PRO A 232 -10.74 -22.12 -4.72
CA PRO A 232 -9.98 -20.95 -5.17
C PRO A 232 -8.74 -21.35 -5.99
N SER A 233 -8.35 -20.51 -6.95
CA SER A 233 -7.32 -20.86 -7.94
C SER A 233 -5.89 -21.01 -7.38
N GLY A 234 -5.61 -20.41 -6.22
CA GLY A 234 -4.28 -20.42 -5.56
C GLY A 234 -3.15 -19.71 -6.34
N ARG A 235 -3.38 -19.30 -7.59
CA ARG A 235 -2.36 -18.74 -8.51
C ARG A 235 -1.78 -17.43 -8.03
N PHE A 236 -2.52 -16.69 -7.21
CA PHE A 236 -2.12 -15.40 -6.66
C PHE A 236 -1.65 -15.50 -5.20
N GLY A 237 -1.35 -16.70 -4.70
CA GLY A 237 -0.96 -16.93 -3.31
C GLY A 237 0.38 -16.34 -2.88
N MET A 238 1.13 -15.71 -3.81
CA MET A 238 2.33 -14.92 -3.53
C MET A 238 2.03 -13.48 -3.15
N LEU A 239 0.83 -12.98 -3.42
CA LEU A 239 0.36 -11.67 -2.99
C LEU A 239 -0.03 -11.72 -1.51
N ALA A 240 -0.08 -10.54 -0.88
CA ALA A 240 -0.59 -10.39 0.48
C ALA A 240 -2.01 -10.95 0.58
N ARG A 241 -2.29 -11.64 1.69
CA ARG A 241 -3.56 -12.35 1.91
C ARG A 241 -4.44 -11.57 2.88
N SER A 242 -5.73 -11.55 2.58
CA SER A 242 -6.75 -11.13 3.55
C SER A 242 -6.91 -12.18 4.63
N LEU A 243 -7.11 -11.74 5.86
CA LEU A 243 -7.51 -12.56 7.00
C LEU A 243 -8.99 -12.37 7.31
N ASP A 244 -9.55 -13.29 8.09
CA ASP A 244 -10.96 -13.28 8.49
C ASP A 244 -11.17 -12.87 9.96
N ASP A 245 -10.09 -12.74 10.74
CA ASP A 245 -10.10 -12.28 12.12
C ASP A 245 -8.83 -11.46 12.47
N LEU A 246 -8.83 -10.87 13.67
CA LEU A 246 -7.70 -10.11 14.23
C LEU A 246 -6.83 -10.96 15.18
N GLY A 247 -6.94 -12.28 15.11
CA GLY A 247 -6.16 -13.20 15.92
C GLY A 247 -4.66 -13.07 15.63
N GLY A 248 -3.89 -12.68 16.65
CA GLY A 248 -2.45 -12.48 16.52
C GLY A 248 -2.02 -11.13 15.96
N VAL A 249 -2.97 -10.20 15.75
CA VAL A 249 -2.69 -8.79 15.45
C VAL A 249 -2.27 -8.09 16.75
N ASP A 250 -1.03 -7.62 16.77
CA ASP A 250 -0.38 -7.02 17.95
C ASP A 250 0.76 -6.06 17.55
N ASP A 251 1.12 -5.16 18.47
CA ASP A 251 2.24 -4.21 18.36
C ASP A 251 2.04 -3.17 17.25
N ALA A 252 0.95 -2.38 17.29
CA ALA A 252 0.74 -1.30 16.33
C ALA A 252 1.91 -0.30 16.36
N TYR A 253 2.53 0.01 15.22
CA TYR A 253 3.68 0.91 15.17
C TYR A 253 3.51 2.09 14.21
N GLU A 254 2.48 2.07 13.36
CA GLU A 254 2.15 3.15 12.44
C GLU A 254 0.63 3.21 12.22
N VAL A 255 0.09 4.42 12.18
CA VAL A 255 -1.28 4.71 11.75
C VAL A 255 -1.27 5.96 10.90
N GLY A 256 -2.09 6.00 9.84
CA GLY A 256 -2.13 7.12 8.90
C GLY A 256 -3.39 7.12 8.05
N PHE A 257 -3.67 8.27 7.43
CA PHE A 257 -4.72 8.40 6.44
C PHE A 257 -4.21 8.10 5.02
N VAL A 258 -5.03 7.42 4.23
CA VAL A 258 -4.73 7.04 2.84
C VAL A 258 -5.06 8.21 1.90
N PRO A 259 -4.18 8.58 0.95
CA PRO A 259 -4.42 9.67 -0.02
C PRO A 259 -5.56 9.40 -1.02
N SER A 260 -6.19 10.48 -1.50
CA SER A 260 -7.40 10.48 -2.35
C SER A 260 -7.20 9.72 -3.69
N GLU A 261 -5.98 9.66 -4.21
CA GLU A 261 -5.62 9.08 -5.51
C GLU A 261 -5.77 7.55 -5.54
N LEU A 262 -5.91 6.92 -4.38
CA LEU A 262 -6.15 5.49 -4.23
C LEU A 262 -7.65 5.13 -4.23
N PHE A 263 -8.54 6.13 -4.23
CA PHE A 263 -9.98 5.95 -4.21
C PHE A 263 -10.63 6.06 -5.60
N GLY A 264 -11.83 5.50 -5.73
CA GLY A 264 -12.60 5.56 -6.98
C GLY A 264 -13.12 6.95 -7.29
N ALA A 265 -13.41 7.22 -8.57
CA ALA A 265 -13.85 8.51 -9.13
C ALA A 265 -15.25 9.00 -8.67
N SER A 266 -15.71 8.63 -7.47
CA SER A 266 -17.04 8.94 -6.93
C SER A 266 -17.07 9.92 -5.77
N LEU A 267 -15.91 10.36 -5.28
CA LEU A 267 -15.82 11.40 -4.24
C LEU A 267 -16.05 12.79 -4.86
N ASP A 268 -16.67 13.68 -4.09
CA ASP A 268 -16.77 15.08 -4.52
C ASP A 268 -15.43 15.83 -4.36
N ARG A 269 -15.32 17.03 -4.94
CA ARG A 269 -14.05 17.78 -4.94
C ARG A 269 -13.68 18.35 -3.58
N ASP A 270 -14.64 18.59 -2.71
CA ASP A 270 -14.40 19.19 -1.40
C ASP A 270 -14.02 18.10 -0.39
N GLU A 271 -14.64 16.91 -0.49
CA GLU A 271 -14.19 15.67 0.18
C GLU A 271 -12.75 15.33 -0.19
N ILE A 272 -12.41 15.32 -1.48
CA ILE A 272 -11.04 15.05 -1.96
C ILE A 272 -10.03 16.03 -1.34
N ARG A 273 -10.34 17.33 -1.32
CA ARG A 273 -9.46 18.35 -0.73
C ARG A 273 -9.31 18.19 0.77
N SER A 274 -10.41 17.89 1.48
CA SER A 274 -10.37 17.61 2.91
C SER A 274 -9.46 16.42 3.18
N MET A 275 -9.64 15.33 2.44
CA MET A 275 -8.81 14.12 2.55
C MET A 275 -7.33 14.41 2.30
N GLU A 276 -7.00 15.13 1.24
CA GLU A 276 -5.61 15.50 0.94
C GLU A 276 -4.98 16.34 2.06
N SER A 277 -5.74 17.30 2.61
CA SER A 277 -5.29 18.10 3.75
C SER A 277 -5.01 17.23 4.97
N TRP A 278 -5.91 16.33 5.32
CA TRP A 278 -5.75 15.45 6.48
C TRP A 278 -4.65 14.41 6.29
N ALA A 279 -4.52 13.82 5.10
CA ALA A 279 -3.49 12.84 4.80
C ALA A 279 -2.08 13.42 4.80
N LEU A 280 -1.90 14.67 4.38
CA LEU A 280 -0.58 15.31 4.27
C LEU A 280 -0.18 16.15 5.48
N ALA A 281 -1.16 16.68 6.24
CA ALA A 281 -0.90 17.62 7.33
C ALA A 281 -1.20 17.07 8.72
N THR A 282 -1.47 15.77 8.87
CA THR A 282 -1.73 15.14 10.17
C THR A 282 -0.64 14.13 10.51
N ASP A 283 -0.03 14.31 11.68
CA ASP A 283 0.84 13.33 12.30
C ASP A 283 0.08 12.56 13.37
N LEU A 284 0.16 11.23 13.31
CA LEU A 284 -0.44 10.32 14.29
C LEU A 284 0.67 9.51 14.98
N GLU A 285 1.09 9.95 16.17
CA GLU A 285 2.16 9.31 16.94
C GLU A 285 1.56 8.26 17.89
N ILE A 286 1.91 6.98 17.74
CA ILE A 286 1.42 5.93 18.64
C ILE A 286 2.09 6.06 20.01
N VAL A 287 1.28 6.24 21.05
CA VAL A 287 1.74 6.39 22.45
C VAL A 287 1.56 5.11 23.28
N ALA A 288 0.60 4.26 22.91
CA ALA A 288 0.33 3.00 23.60
C ALA A 288 -0.35 1.97 22.68
N THR A 289 -0.19 0.70 22.98
CA THR A 289 -0.79 -0.42 22.25
C THR A 289 -1.36 -1.47 23.20
N ASP A 290 -2.44 -2.14 22.79
CA ASP A 290 -3.01 -3.33 23.43
C ASP A 290 -3.60 -4.23 22.34
N ARG A 291 -2.85 -5.25 21.93
CA ARG A 291 -3.21 -6.14 20.82
C ARG A 291 -3.47 -5.31 19.55
N ALA A 292 -4.68 -5.42 18.97
CA ALA A 292 -5.07 -4.66 17.80
C ALA A 292 -5.38 -3.18 18.10
N ALA A 293 -5.70 -2.85 19.36
CA ALA A 293 -6.04 -1.49 19.77
C ALA A 293 -4.80 -0.65 20.03
N LEU A 294 -4.92 0.66 19.86
CA LEU A 294 -3.84 1.62 20.05
C LEU A 294 -4.38 2.95 20.55
N THR A 295 -3.47 3.75 21.11
CA THR A 295 -3.69 5.17 21.37
C THR A 295 -2.69 5.96 20.56
N ALA A 296 -3.17 6.95 19.82
CA ALA A 296 -2.35 7.85 19.02
C ALA A 296 -2.53 9.30 19.46
N ARG A 297 -1.43 10.04 19.57
CA ARG A 297 -1.44 11.50 19.67
C ARG A 297 -1.65 12.08 18.29
N VAL A 298 -2.59 13.01 18.16
CA VAL A 298 -2.97 13.62 16.89
C VAL A 298 -2.46 15.06 16.82
N VAL A 299 -1.60 15.34 15.85
CA VAL A 299 -1.13 16.70 15.54
C VAL A 299 -1.56 17.07 14.12
N HIS A 300 -2.48 18.01 13.96
CA HIS A 300 -2.95 18.47 12.65
C HIS A 300 -2.46 19.90 12.37
N GLN A 301 -1.76 20.11 11.24
CA GLN A 301 -1.17 21.38 10.84
C GLN A 301 -0.32 22.03 11.97
N GLY A 302 0.40 21.19 12.73
CA GLY A 302 1.20 21.61 13.88
C GLY A 302 0.42 21.90 15.17
N THR A 303 -0.90 21.68 15.18
CA THR A 303 -1.76 21.83 16.37
C THR A 303 -1.98 20.47 17.02
N ASP A 304 -1.59 20.32 18.29
CA ASP A 304 -1.85 19.11 19.09
C ASP A 304 -3.32 19.07 19.53
N LEU A 305 -4.09 18.18 18.91
CA LEU A 305 -5.53 18.01 19.16
C LEU A 305 -5.81 17.16 20.41
N GLY A 306 -4.85 16.34 20.84
CA GLY A 306 -4.97 15.42 21.97
C GLY A 306 -4.63 13.97 21.62
N ASP A 307 -5.10 13.05 22.44
CA ASP A 307 -4.86 11.61 22.28
C ASP A 307 -6.19 10.88 21.98
N VAL A 308 -6.20 10.08 20.91
CA VAL A 308 -7.34 9.29 20.45
C VAL A 308 -7.07 7.80 20.68
N ARG A 309 -8.05 7.10 21.24
CA ARG A 309 -8.07 5.64 21.32
C ARG A 309 -8.76 5.08 20.08
N ILE A 310 -8.10 4.12 19.42
CA ILE A 310 -8.54 3.48 18.19
C ILE A 310 -8.70 1.98 18.47
N GLU A 311 -9.91 1.46 18.25
CA GLU A 311 -10.28 0.06 18.52
C GLU A 311 -10.82 -0.62 17.26
N PRO A 312 -9.95 -1.31 16.51
CA PRO A 312 -10.38 -2.13 15.39
C PRO A 312 -11.12 -3.38 15.85
N SER A 313 -12.20 -3.72 15.15
CA SER A 313 -12.94 -4.97 15.30
C SER A 313 -13.16 -5.60 13.93
N MET A 314 -13.41 -6.92 13.89
CA MET A 314 -13.63 -7.64 12.65
C MET A 314 -14.84 -8.56 12.75
N SER A 315 -15.71 -8.50 11.74
CA SER A 315 -16.88 -9.37 11.61
C SER A 315 -17.12 -9.68 10.14
N GLU A 316 -17.43 -10.94 9.82
CA GLU A 316 -17.69 -11.40 8.44
C GLU A 316 -16.56 -10.99 7.45
N GLY A 317 -15.30 -11.03 7.91
CA GLY A 317 -14.14 -10.66 7.11
C GLY A 317 -13.96 -9.16 6.85
N ARG A 318 -14.67 -8.29 7.58
CA ARG A 318 -14.63 -6.82 7.42
C ARG A 318 -14.22 -6.13 8.71
N ILE A 319 -13.40 -5.10 8.56
CA ILE A 319 -12.98 -4.24 9.66
C ILE A 319 -14.03 -3.16 9.92
N ALA A 320 -14.23 -2.85 11.19
CA ALA A 320 -14.82 -1.61 11.68
C ALA A 320 -13.86 -0.99 12.69
N ILE A 321 -13.78 0.33 12.74
CA ILE A 321 -12.93 1.05 13.69
C ILE A 321 -13.84 1.91 14.56
N GLU A 322 -13.77 1.69 15.86
CA GLU A 322 -14.25 2.66 16.84
C GLU A 322 -13.10 3.60 17.22
N ALA A 323 -13.41 4.88 17.37
CA ALA A 323 -12.43 5.90 17.74
C ALA A 323 -13.05 6.88 18.74
N GLU A 324 -12.31 7.19 19.81
CA GLU A 324 -12.74 8.14 20.84
C GLU A 324 -11.57 8.97 21.39
N TRP A 325 -11.80 10.25 21.65
CA TRP A 325 -10.82 11.10 22.33
C TRP A 325 -10.76 10.72 23.81
N ILE A 326 -9.56 10.40 24.29
CA ILE A 326 -9.32 10.10 25.72
C ILE A 326 -8.62 11.25 26.43
N ASP A 327 -7.97 12.14 25.67
CA ASP A 327 -7.42 13.42 26.12
C ASP A 327 -7.63 14.45 25.01
N VAL A 328 -8.11 15.65 25.36
CA VAL A 328 -8.38 16.73 24.40
C VAL A 328 -7.55 17.94 24.79
N ARG A 329 -6.86 18.54 23.81
CA ARG A 329 -5.94 19.66 24.02
C ARG A 329 -6.36 20.91 23.24
N TYR A 330 -5.63 21.26 22.18
CA TYR A 330 -5.88 22.45 21.37
C TYR A 330 -6.78 22.12 20.16
N GLY A 331 -7.09 23.12 19.32
CA GLY A 331 -7.93 22.95 18.14
C GLY A 331 -9.44 23.04 18.38
N THR A 332 -10.22 23.02 17.32
CA THR A 332 -11.68 23.16 17.37
C THR A 332 -12.39 21.82 17.56
N ASP A 333 -13.65 21.86 17.99
CA ASP A 333 -14.49 20.65 18.03
C ASP A 333 -14.72 20.09 16.61
N ASP A 334 -14.79 20.96 15.60
CA ASP A 334 -14.94 20.58 14.19
C ASP A 334 -13.73 19.76 13.70
N ASP A 335 -12.50 20.20 13.99
CA ASP A 335 -11.29 19.44 13.66
C ASP A 335 -11.31 18.04 14.30
N ARG A 336 -11.77 17.96 15.55
CA ARG A 336 -11.86 16.71 16.30
C ARG A 336 -12.91 15.77 15.73
N ASP A 337 -14.07 16.28 15.35
CA ASP A 337 -15.15 15.50 14.75
C ASP A 337 -14.73 14.96 13.38
N VAL A 338 -14.12 15.81 12.54
CA VAL A 338 -13.59 15.40 11.22
C VAL A 338 -12.50 14.31 11.38
N CYS A 339 -11.60 14.46 12.36
CA CYS A 339 -10.58 13.45 12.65
C CYS A 339 -11.21 12.09 13.00
N LEU A 340 -12.22 12.08 13.88
CA LEU A 340 -12.92 10.85 14.25
C LEU A 340 -13.63 10.22 13.06
N ASP A 341 -14.28 11.02 12.21
CA ASP A 341 -14.94 10.52 11.00
C ASP A 341 -13.94 9.85 10.05
N HIS A 342 -12.75 10.43 9.86
CA HIS A 342 -11.70 9.85 9.02
C HIS A 342 -11.12 8.57 9.64
N LEU A 343 -10.91 8.54 10.96
CA LEU A 343 -10.41 7.36 11.67
C LEU A 343 -11.40 6.18 11.61
N ARG A 344 -12.69 6.47 11.68
CA ARG A 344 -13.77 5.47 11.60
C ARG A 344 -14.00 4.98 10.17
N ASP A 345 -13.61 5.76 9.17
CA ASP A 345 -13.64 5.30 7.78
C ASP A 345 -12.48 4.33 7.50
N VAL A 346 -12.81 3.05 7.45
CA VAL A 346 -11.86 1.94 7.22
C VAL A 346 -11.26 1.91 5.82
N ASP A 347 -11.85 2.65 4.88
CA ASP A 347 -11.24 2.83 3.57
C ASP A 347 -10.13 3.90 3.65
N TRP A 348 -10.19 4.81 4.63
CA TRP A 348 -9.28 5.97 4.77
C TRP A 348 -8.17 5.71 5.78
N THR A 349 -8.40 4.83 6.76
CA THR A 349 -7.42 4.55 7.80
C THR A 349 -6.57 3.33 7.47
N LYS A 350 -5.24 3.48 7.63
CA LYS A 350 -4.25 2.40 7.51
C LYS A 350 -3.53 2.24 8.84
N ILE A 351 -3.40 1.01 9.32
CA ILE A 351 -2.70 0.69 10.58
C ILE A 351 -1.75 -0.47 10.34
N ARG A 352 -0.50 -0.37 10.82
CA ARG A 352 0.50 -1.44 10.70
C ARG A 352 0.92 -1.95 12.05
N TYR A 353 1.21 -3.25 12.07
CA TYR A 353 1.48 -4.00 13.27
C TYR A 353 2.82 -4.73 13.17
N GLY A 354 3.59 -4.74 14.25
CA GLY A 354 4.87 -5.45 14.38
C GLY A 354 4.71 -6.97 14.26
N SER A 355 3.49 -7.46 14.48
CA SER A 355 3.04 -8.83 14.14
C SER A 355 2.92 -9.10 12.62
N GLY A 356 3.28 -8.14 11.75
CA GLY A 356 3.28 -8.27 10.29
C GLY A 356 1.91 -8.18 9.63
N HIS A 357 0.93 -7.65 10.37
CA HIS A 357 -0.42 -7.38 9.88
C HIS A 357 -0.56 -5.93 9.48
N THR A 358 -1.44 -5.68 8.51
CA THR A 358 -1.83 -4.33 8.10
C THR A 358 -3.35 -4.27 7.97
N LEU A 359 -3.97 -3.29 8.62
CA LEU A 359 -5.37 -2.93 8.41
C LEU A 359 -5.43 -1.84 7.34
N SER A 360 -6.26 -2.04 6.32
CA SER A 360 -6.42 -1.08 5.22
C SER A 360 -7.66 -1.44 4.38
N HIS A 361 -8.33 -0.48 3.74
CA HIS A 361 -9.42 -0.73 2.78
C HIS A 361 -10.48 -1.72 3.31
N GLY A 362 -10.89 -1.55 4.58
CA GLY A 362 -11.87 -2.41 5.24
C GLY A 362 -11.45 -3.87 5.51
N GLY A 363 -10.18 -4.23 5.35
CA GLY A 363 -9.67 -5.59 5.55
C GLY A 363 -8.42 -5.65 6.45
N CYS A 364 -8.11 -6.86 6.93
CA CYS A 364 -6.85 -7.19 7.59
C CYS A 364 -6.01 -8.05 6.67
N TYR A 365 -4.73 -7.71 6.52
CA TYR A 365 -3.83 -8.40 5.59
C TYR A 365 -2.53 -8.85 6.27
N THR A 366 -1.98 -9.95 5.78
CA THR A 366 -0.61 -10.37 6.08
C THR A 366 0.18 -10.52 4.79
N SER A 367 1.46 -10.13 4.83
CA SER A 367 2.35 -10.31 3.68
C SER A 367 2.66 -11.78 3.45
N ALA A 368 2.80 -12.18 2.19
CA ALA A 368 3.17 -13.55 1.84
C ALA A 368 4.70 -13.75 1.87
N TYR A 369 5.34 -13.42 3.00
CA TYR A 369 6.80 -13.48 3.13
C TYR A 369 7.33 -14.86 2.75
N ARG A 370 8.30 -14.87 1.83
CA ARG A 370 9.03 -16.08 1.48
C ARG A 370 10.17 -16.30 2.47
N ASP A 371 10.44 -17.57 2.79
CA ASP A 371 11.56 -17.99 3.63
C ASP A 371 12.89 -17.96 2.85
N GLN A 372 13.15 -16.89 2.09
CA GLN A 372 14.45 -16.64 1.50
C GLN A 372 15.29 -15.77 2.42
N ARG A 373 16.58 -16.12 2.51
CA ARG A 373 17.54 -15.42 3.35
C ARG A 373 18.39 -14.49 2.50
N PHE A 374 18.68 -13.33 3.06
CA PHE A 374 19.72 -12.45 2.53
C PHE A 374 21.05 -12.80 3.20
N ASP A 375 22.12 -12.84 2.41
CA ASP A 375 23.48 -13.08 2.91
C ASP A 375 24.04 -11.80 3.52
N TRP A 376 24.29 -11.84 4.83
CA TRP A 376 24.84 -10.71 5.57
C TRP A 376 26.35 -10.83 5.73
N ARG A 377 27.04 -9.70 5.62
CA ARG A 377 28.39 -9.54 6.12
C ARG A 377 28.31 -8.94 7.52
N PHE A 378 28.99 -9.55 8.48
CA PHE A 378 29.07 -9.01 9.83
C PHE A 378 30.49 -8.51 10.05
N VAL A 379 30.61 -7.20 10.26
CA VAL A 379 31.89 -6.50 10.40
C VAL A 379 32.19 -6.23 11.87
N ASP A 380 33.47 -6.30 12.22
CA ASP A 380 33.94 -5.93 13.55
C ASP A 380 33.95 -4.39 13.67
N LEU A 381 33.12 -3.88 14.57
CA LEU A 381 33.00 -2.45 14.87
C LEU A 381 33.58 -2.12 16.25
N THR A 382 34.44 -2.99 16.80
CA THR A 382 35.13 -2.75 18.06
C THR A 382 35.94 -1.45 17.98
N GLY A 383 35.72 -0.55 18.93
CA GLY A 383 36.36 0.76 18.95
C GLY A 383 35.57 1.88 18.24
N TYR A 384 34.46 1.54 17.56
CA TYR A 384 33.53 2.50 16.97
C TYR A 384 32.21 2.55 17.76
N ASP A 385 31.62 3.74 17.83
CA ASP A 385 30.31 3.97 18.41
C ASP A 385 29.21 3.70 17.37
N VAL A 386 28.57 2.55 17.50
CA VAL A 386 27.51 2.10 16.59
C VAL A 386 26.23 2.93 16.65
N ALA A 387 26.05 3.74 17.70
CA ALA A 387 24.93 4.68 17.83
C ALA A 387 25.27 6.06 17.23
N CYS A 388 26.52 6.27 16.81
CA CYS A 388 27.01 7.53 16.27
C CYS A 388 27.34 7.39 14.77
N GLU A 389 26.48 7.94 13.93
CA GLU A 389 26.66 7.91 12.47
C GLU A 389 27.86 8.77 12.05
N LYS A 390 27.90 10.02 12.53
CA LYS A 390 28.83 11.08 12.11
C LYS A 390 29.64 11.60 13.30
N PRO A 391 30.90 12.04 13.11
CA PRO A 391 31.68 12.60 14.20
C PRO A 391 31.08 13.92 14.69
N ALA A 392 31.26 14.21 15.98
CA ALA A 392 30.93 15.52 16.53
C ALA A 392 31.78 16.62 15.87
N VAL A 393 31.11 17.65 15.36
CA VAL A 393 31.72 18.83 14.73
C VAL A 393 31.63 20.01 15.69
N ALA A 394 32.77 20.52 16.17
CA ALA A 394 32.81 21.69 17.02
C ALA A 394 32.59 22.98 16.21
N ALA A 395 32.17 24.06 16.88
CA ALA A 395 31.96 25.35 16.24
C ALA A 395 33.25 25.82 15.51
N GLY A 396 33.11 26.14 14.22
CA GLY A 396 34.23 26.56 13.36
C GLY A 396 34.99 25.42 12.67
N GLN A 397 34.61 24.16 12.89
CA GLN A 397 35.12 23.01 12.15
C GLN A 397 34.11 22.53 11.10
N THR A 398 34.59 21.85 10.07
CA THR A 398 33.74 21.20 9.06
C THR A 398 33.70 19.70 9.29
N LEU A 399 32.62 19.05 8.85
CA LEU A 399 32.51 17.59 8.86
C LEU A 399 33.69 16.93 8.11
N ALA A 400 34.07 17.50 6.96
CA ALA A 400 35.23 17.09 6.17
C ALA A 400 36.53 17.01 6.97
N GLY A 401 36.77 17.98 7.87
CA GLY A 401 37.97 18.02 8.71
C GLY A 401 37.93 17.09 9.93
N ARG A 402 36.79 16.45 10.21
CA ARG A 402 36.59 15.57 11.36
C ARG A 402 36.59 14.10 10.98
N ILE A 403 36.08 13.75 9.81
CA ILE A 403 36.09 12.38 9.31
C ILE A 403 37.55 11.86 9.28
N GLY A 404 37.80 10.73 9.94
CA GLY A 404 39.14 10.11 9.99
C GLY A 404 40.18 10.83 10.86
N SER A 405 39.80 11.89 11.57
CA SER A 405 40.72 12.65 12.41
C SER A 405 41.11 11.86 13.67
N LYS A 406 42.42 11.71 13.92
CA LYS A 406 42.99 11.02 15.11
C LYS A 406 43.78 11.96 16.03
N VAL A 407 43.40 13.24 16.09
CA VAL A 407 44.06 14.23 16.96
C VAL A 407 43.77 13.90 18.43
N ALA A 408 44.79 14.07 19.29
CA ALA A 408 44.75 13.71 20.71
C ALA A 408 43.46 14.22 21.40
N GLY A 409 42.62 13.29 21.86
CA GLY A 409 41.36 13.55 22.55
C GLY A 409 40.09 13.53 21.69
N ALA A 410 40.19 13.38 20.37
CA ALA A 410 39.04 13.44 19.46
C ALA A 410 39.19 12.48 18.27
N VAL A 411 39.51 11.20 18.56
CA VAL A 411 39.51 10.11 17.57
C VAL A 411 38.10 9.98 17.02
N ASP A 412 37.95 10.08 15.70
CA ASP A 412 36.69 9.76 15.03
C ASP A 412 36.38 8.27 15.17
N ASN A 413 35.52 7.96 16.14
CA ASN A 413 34.99 6.64 16.39
C ASN A 413 33.56 6.46 15.82
N SER A 414 33.08 7.37 14.97
CA SER A 414 31.78 7.22 14.32
C SER A 414 31.80 6.16 13.22
N LEU A 415 30.62 5.79 12.71
CA LEU A 415 30.52 4.91 11.54
C LEU A 415 31.14 5.52 10.27
N PHE A 416 31.13 6.85 10.14
CA PHE A 416 31.84 7.56 9.07
C PHE A 416 33.36 7.38 9.21
N GLY A 417 33.89 7.41 10.44
CA GLY A 417 35.28 7.10 10.73
C GLY A 417 35.66 5.67 10.35
N TYR A 418 34.78 4.71 10.59
CA TYR A 418 34.97 3.31 10.16
C TYR A 418 35.08 3.18 8.63
N VAL A 419 34.17 3.80 7.87
CA VAL A 419 34.23 3.78 6.40
C VAL A 419 35.52 4.42 5.88
N PHE A 420 35.94 5.53 6.49
CA PHE A 420 37.20 6.18 6.14
C PHE A 420 38.42 5.30 6.42
N ASP A 421 38.50 4.69 7.60
CA ASP A 421 39.63 3.84 7.98
C ASP A 421 39.75 2.60 7.07
N GLU A 422 38.63 2.01 6.65
CA GLU A 422 38.60 0.81 5.80
C GLU A 422 38.85 1.13 4.32
N PHE A 423 38.28 2.22 3.79
CA PHE A 423 38.27 2.51 2.34
C PHE A 423 39.08 3.72 1.92
N GLY A 424 39.32 4.66 2.83
CA GLY A 424 40.01 5.92 2.53
C GLY A 424 41.44 5.71 2.05
N GLY A 425 42.11 4.64 2.47
CA GLY A 425 43.52 4.36 2.14
C GLY A 425 43.80 3.94 0.69
N SER A 426 42.78 3.71 -0.14
CA SER A 426 42.94 3.29 -1.54
C SER A 426 41.94 4.00 -2.47
N GLY A 427 42.37 4.32 -3.69
CA GLY A 427 41.53 5.04 -4.65
C GLY A 427 40.99 6.38 -4.14
N TRP A 428 39.85 6.79 -4.68
CA TRP A 428 39.13 8.01 -4.30
C TRP A 428 37.99 7.70 -3.34
N LEU A 429 37.87 8.46 -2.26
CA LEU A 429 36.71 8.43 -1.36
C LEU A 429 36.15 9.85 -1.24
N ALA A 430 34.84 10.01 -1.34
CA ALA A 430 34.18 11.27 -1.01
C ALA A 430 32.98 11.02 -0.12
N SER A 431 32.79 11.86 0.89
CA SER A 431 31.51 11.94 1.60
C SER A 431 30.58 12.89 0.84
N ASP A 432 29.34 12.46 0.61
CA ASP A 432 28.30 13.26 -0.05
C ASP A 432 27.09 13.51 0.86
N ASP A 433 27.31 13.41 2.17
CA ASP A 433 26.33 13.65 3.23
C ASP A 433 25.74 15.06 3.16
N GLY A 434 24.51 15.21 2.66
CA GLY A 434 23.88 16.52 2.45
C GLY A 434 22.56 16.50 1.67
N SER A 435 21.95 17.68 1.50
CA SER A 435 20.73 17.81 0.70
C SER A 435 20.97 17.35 -0.75
N MET A 436 20.10 16.47 -1.27
CA MET A 436 20.22 15.85 -2.61
C MET A 436 21.41 14.88 -2.78
N GLU A 437 21.88 14.27 -1.69
CA GLU A 437 22.96 13.27 -1.68
C GLU A 437 22.70 12.04 -2.55
N ILE A 438 23.80 11.52 -3.13
CA ILE A 438 23.82 10.24 -3.85
C ILE A 438 24.01 9.08 -2.86
N ALA A 439 24.86 9.26 -1.85
CA ALA A 439 25.20 8.27 -0.82
C ALA A 439 25.97 8.98 0.29
N ASP A 440 26.06 8.38 1.48
CA ASP A 440 26.89 8.93 2.56
C ASP A 440 28.37 8.98 2.14
N PHE A 441 28.82 7.92 1.46
CA PHE A 441 30.13 7.88 0.79
C PHE A 441 30.07 7.28 -0.61
N ILE A 442 30.96 7.79 -1.46
CA ILE A 442 31.23 7.29 -2.81
C ILE A 442 32.71 6.94 -2.86
N HIS A 443 33.01 5.69 -3.20
CA HIS A 443 34.37 5.19 -3.35
C HIS A 443 34.61 4.76 -4.79
N ILE A 444 35.72 5.18 -5.38
CA ILE A 444 36.22 4.69 -6.67
C ILE A 444 37.60 4.08 -6.41
N ALA A 445 37.64 2.75 -6.35
CA ALA A 445 38.87 2.01 -6.13
C ALA A 445 39.83 2.09 -7.32
N ASP A 446 41.08 1.69 -7.09
CA ASP A 446 42.12 1.67 -8.13
C ASP A 446 41.83 0.65 -9.24
N ASP A 447 41.05 -0.39 -8.94
CA ASP A 447 40.59 -1.44 -9.87
C ASP A 447 39.25 -1.10 -10.56
N ASP A 448 38.86 0.18 -10.59
CA ASP A 448 37.62 0.68 -11.17
C ASP A 448 36.32 0.26 -10.45
N LEU A 449 36.39 -0.40 -9.28
CA LEU A 449 35.20 -0.68 -8.48
C LEU A 449 34.62 0.61 -7.90
N VAL A 450 33.37 0.92 -8.27
CA VAL A 450 32.60 2.01 -7.66
C VAL A 450 31.72 1.46 -6.55
N THR A 451 31.88 1.97 -5.34
CA THR A 451 31.05 1.61 -4.19
C THR A 451 30.26 2.81 -3.68
N LEU A 452 28.95 2.66 -3.53
CA LEU A 452 28.09 3.60 -2.80
C LEU A 452 27.81 3.04 -1.40
N PHE A 453 28.13 3.81 -0.36
CA PHE A 453 27.85 3.45 1.03
C PHE A 453 26.65 4.23 1.54
N HIS A 454 25.68 3.50 2.06
CA HIS A 454 24.56 4.03 2.81
C HIS A 454 24.70 3.59 4.27
N VAL A 455 25.00 4.53 5.14
CA VAL A 455 25.40 4.32 6.54
C VAL A 455 24.32 4.86 7.43
N LYS A 456 23.86 4.06 8.38
CA LYS A 456 22.88 4.51 9.36
C LYS A 456 23.18 3.94 10.74
N ALA A 457 23.17 4.78 11.76
CA ALA A 457 23.43 4.34 13.13
C ALA A 457 22.34 3.41 13.70
N ALA A 458 22.76 2.57 14.66
CA ALA A 458 21.84 1.79 15.48
C ALA A 458 21.01 2.71 16.40
N GLY A 459 19.87 2.23 16.87
CA GLY A 459 19.03 2.99 17.83
C GLY A 459 19.58 3.01 19.26
N SER A 460 20.57 2.16 19.56
CA SER A 460 21.28 2.14 20.84
C SER A 460 22.62 1.41 20.70
N ASP A 461 23.49 1.55 21.68
CA ASP A 461 24.77 0.84 21.82
C ASP A 461 24.65 -0.55 22.48
N ARG A 462 23.45 -0.92 22.97
CA ARG A 462 23.18 -2.19 23.68
C ARG A 462 23.55 -3.45 22.88
N ALA A 463 24.25 -4.40 23.51
CA ALA A 463 24.61 -5.66 22.85
C ALA A 463 23.39 -6.52 22.41
N GLY A 464 22.27 -6.44 23.13
CA GLY A 464 21.04 -7.19 22.84
C GLY A 464 20.07 -6.48 21.88
N ARG A 465 20.57 -5.71 20.92
CA ARG A 465 19.73 -5.05 19.89
C ARG A 465 18.95 -6.08 19.08
N GLU A 466 17.65 -5.83 18.98
CA GLU A 466 16.75 -6.61 18.13
C GLU A 466 16.72 -6.07 16.70
N VAL A 467 16.32 -6.93 15.76
CA VAL A 467 16.11 -6.53 14.37
C VAL A 467 15.01 -5.47 14.25
N SER A 468 15.24 -4.46 13.41
CA SER A 468 14.26 -3.39 13.12
C SER A 468 14.16 -3.21 11.61
N ALA A 469 13.06 -3.67 11.01
CA ALA A 469 12.82 -3.52 9.58
C ALA A 469 12.74 -2.03 9.18
N SER A 470 12.05 -1.20 9.97
CA SER A 470 11.89 0.24 9.71
C SER A 470 13.21 1.00 9.61
N LYS A 471 14.20 0.72 10.47
CA LYS A 471 15.55 1.32 10.36
C LYS A 471 16.25 0.95 9.05
N PHE A 472 15.97 -0.24 8.52
CA PHE A 472 16.49 -0.67 7.23
C PHE A 472 15.67 -0.10 6.06
N GLU A 473 14.36 0.06 6.17
CA GLU A 473 13.49 0.59 5.10
C GLU A 473 13.95 1.98 4.64
N VAL A 474 14.30 2.86 5.59
CA VAL A 474 14.83 4.20 5.28
C VAL A 474 16.13 4.13 4.46
N VAL A 475 17.14 3.42 4.97
CA VAL A 475 18.48 3.38 4.33
C VAL A 475 18.47 2.57 3.03
N VAL A 476 17.66 1.50 2.96
CA VAL A 476 17.47 0.70 1.74
C VAL A 476 16.71 1.50 0.68
N GLY A 477 15.67 2.24 1.06
CA GLY A 477 14.93 3.11 0.15
C GLY A 477 15.84 4.16 -0.50
N GLN A 478 16.70 4.79 0.30
CA GLN A 478 17.72 5.73 -0.20
C GLN A 478 18.72 5.04 -1.14
N ALA A 479 19.20 3.85 -0.78
CA ALA A 479 20.10 3.07 -1.63
C ALA A 479 19.49 2.73 -2.99
N VAL A 480 18.25 2.23 -3.00
CA VAL A 480 17.52 1.86 -4.24
C VAL A 480 17.25 3.09 -5.10
N LYS A 481 16.82 4.21 -4.51
CA LYS A 481 16.59 5.49 -5.21
C LYS A 481 17.84 5.97 -5.94
N ASN A 482 19.01 5.77 -5.33
CA ASN A 482 20.26 6.31 -5.84
C ASN A 482 21.01 5.37 -6.81
N LEU A 483 20.50 4.16 -7.05
CA LEU A 483 21.03 3.24 -8.08
C LEU A 483 21.12 3.89 -9.48
N ARG A 484 20.24 4.84 -9.79
CA ARG A 484 20.26 5.61 -11.04
C ARG A 484 21.53 6.44 -11.26
N HIS A 485 22.30 6.70 -10.20
CA HIS A 485 23.55 7.46 -10.26
C HIS A 485 24.77 6.56 -10.48
N LEU A 486 24.61 5.24 -10.58
CA LEU A 486 25.69 4.30 -10.82
C LEU A 486 26.17 4.24 -12.26
N ASP A 487 25.58 4.98 -13.21
CA ASP A 487 26.20 5.20 -14.53
C ASP A 487 27.22 6.34 -14.46
N ARG A 488 28.36 6.18 -15.14
CA ARG A 488 29.51 7.10 -15.06
C ARG A 488 29.16 8.56 -15.38
N THR A 489 28.22 8.77 -16.30
CA THR A 489 27.80 10.11 -16.72
C THR A 489 26.98 10.74 -15.60
N THR A 490 25.95 10.04 -15.14
CA THR A 490 25.11 10.49 -14.03
C THR A 490 25.88 10.63 -12.72
N LEU A 491 26.89 9.79 -12.47
CA LEU A 491 27.76 9.86 -11.31
C LEU A 491 28.60 11.14 -11.35
N ALA A 492 29.29 11.39 -12.46
CA ALA A 492 30.11 12.58 -12.64
C ALA A 492 29.26 13.87 -12.58
N ASP A 493 28.07 13.87 -13.18
CA ASP A 493 27.16 15.01 -13.17
C ASP A 493 26.57 15.27 -11.78
N ALA A 494 26.27 14.22 -11.02
CA ALA A 494 25.77 14.36 -9.65
C ALA A 494 26.89 14.84 -8.70
N LEU A 495 28.11 14.30 -8.83
CA LEU A 495 29.29 14.80 -8.11
C LEU A 495 29.59 16.27 -8.43
N GLY A 496 29.39 16.70 -9.68
CA GLY A 496 29.60 18.07 -10.13
C GLY A 496 28.56 19.07 -9.62
N ARG A 497 27.29 18.65 -9.45
CA ARG A 497 26.23 19.52 -8.91
C ARG A 497 26.49 19.94 -7.45
N ASN A 498 27.20 19.12 -6.69
CA ASN A 498 27.51 19.35 -5.28
C ASN A 498 28.91 19.96 -5.05
N HIS A 499 29.62 20.40 -6.10
CA HIS A 499 31.03 20.81 -6.00
C HIS A 499 31.28 22.06 -5.14
N ASP A 500 30.31 22.98 -5.05
CA ASP A 500 30.43 24.25 -4.32
C ASP A 500 29.94 24.19 -2.86
N ASN A 501 29.39 23.06 -2.41
CA ASN A 501 28.87 22.92 -1.05
C ASN A 501 30.02 22.70 -0.06
N LEU A 502 29.82 23.06 1.22
CA LEU A 502 30.83 22.89 2.29
C LEU A 502 31.33 21.44 2.44
N ILE A 503 30.52 20.45 2.06
CA ILE A 503 30.86 19.01 1.99
C ILE A 503 31.69 18.64 0.74
N GLY A 504 31.76 19.49 -0.29
CA GLY A 504 32.55 19.27 -1.50
C GLY A 504 34.06 19.12 -1.27
N SER A 505 34.56 19.55 -0.11
CA SER A 505 35.96 19.33 0.31
C SER A 505 36.19 18.01 1.07
N ALA A 506 35.13 17.27 1.43
CA ALA A 506 35.22 15.96 2.08
C ALA A 506 35.58 14.86 1.07
N VAL A 507 36.77 14.95 0.50
CA VAL A 507 37.27 14.04 -0.53
C VAL A 507 38.75 13.72 -0.29
N TRP A 508 39.09 12.46 -0.48
CA TRP A 508 40.40 11.91 -0.22
C TRP A 508 40.87 11.04 -1.39
N LEU A 509 42.17 11.07 -1.63
CA LEU A 509 42.87 10.17 -2.55
C LEU A 509 43.94 9.42 -1.76
N ALA A 510 43.81 8.10 -1.66
CA ALA A 510 44.72 7.24 -0.88
C ALA A 510 45.02 7.82 0.53
N GLY A 511 43.96 8.19 1.25
CA GLY A 511 43.97 8.72 2.61
C GLY A 511 44.32 10.21 2.71
N SER A 512 44.78 10.83 1.63
CA SER A 512 45.20 12.23 1.61
C SER A 512 44.04 13.16 1.22
N PRO A 513 43.65 14.13 2.08
CA PRO A 513 42.61 15.09 1.76
C PRO A 513 42.90 15.87 0.47
N GLN A 514 41.87 16.15 -0.31
CA GLN A 514 41.95 16.93 -1.55
C GLN A 514 41.24 18.28 -1.37
N ALA A 515 41.57 19.26 -2.20
CA ALA A 515 40.97 20.59 -2.11
C ALA A 515 39.48 20.58 -2.50
N ASP A 516 39.13 19.77 -3.50
CA ASP A 516 37.79 19.65 -4.06
C ASP A 516 37.61 18.31 -4.82
N ARG A 517 36.40 18.06 -5.33
CA ARG A 517 36.04 16.83 -6.06
C ARG A 517 36.53 16.78 -7.51
N THR A 518 37.25 17.77 -8.03
CA THR A 518 37.59 17.86 -9.46
C THR A 518 38.32 16.61 -9.96
N GLY A 519 39.29 16.11 -9.18
CA GLY A 519 40.02 14.89 -9.52
C GLY A 519 39.13 13.64 -9.54
N MET A 520 38.23 13.51 -8.57
CA MET A 520 37.27 12.40 -8.51
C MET A 520 36.24 12.45 -9.65
N ILE A 521 35.73 13.63 -9.99
CA ILE A 521 34.80 13.82 -11.12
C ILE A 521 35.46 13.39 -12.42
N ARG A 522 36.73 13.77 -12.63
CA ARG A 522 37.51 13.32 -13.79
C ARG A 522 37.65 11.80 -13.77
N ARG A 523 38.03 11.22 -12.64
CA ARG A 523 38.14 9.77 -12.47
C ARG A 523 36.83 9.03 -12.79
N ALA A 524 35.69 9.56 -12.35
CA ALA A 524 34.37 9.01 -12.63
C ALA A 524 34.05 9.03 -14.14
N ARG A 525 34.38 10.11 -14.86
CA ARG A 525 34.22 10.20 -16.32
C ARG A 525 35.09 9.21 -17.07
N ASP A 526 36.29 8.96 -16.55
CA ASP A 526 37.30 8.09 -17.17
C ASP A 526 37.05 6.59 -16.89
N LEU A 527 35.98 6.23 -16.15
CA LEU A 527 35.64 4.83 -15.89
C LEU A 527 35.36 4.05 -17.19
N PRO A 528 35.92 2.83 -17.33
CA PRO A 528 35.72 2.00 -18.52
C PRO A 528 34.26 1.53 -18.60
N PRO A 529 33.72 1.27 -19.80
CA PRO A 529 32.41 0.61 -19.92
C PRO A 529 32.39 -0.72 -19.16
N GLY A 530 31.32 -0.97 -18.40
CA GLY A 530 31.17 -2.23 -17.65
C GLY A 530 31.99 -2.35 -16.36
N TYR A 531 32.53 -1.24 -15.83
CA TYR A 531 33.17 -1.21 -14.51
C TYR A 531 32.28 -1.84 -13.42
N ALA A 532 32.93 -2.43 -12.41
CA ALA A 532 32.25 -3.08 -11.31
C ALA A 532 31.55 -2.06 -10.42
N ARG A 533 30.34 -2.38 -9.97
CA ARG A 533 29.50 -1.50 -9.16
C ARG A 533 29.04 -2.26 -7.93
N ARG A 534 29.12 -1.60 -6.78
CA ARG A 534 28.71 -2.14 -5.50
C ARG A 534 27.92 -1.10 -4.72
N VAL A 535 26.91 -1.57 -4.01
CA VAL A 535 26.18 -0.79 -3.00
C VAL A 535 26.31 -1.52 -1.67
N VAL A 536 26.69 -0.77 -0.64
CA VAL A 536 26.87 -1.28 0.72
C VAL A 536 25.89 -0.56 1.63
N ILE A 537 25.10 -1.33 2.37
CA ILE A 537 24.23 -0.81 3.43
C ILE A 537 24.86 -1.19 4.77
N LEU A 538 25.43 -0.20 5.48
CA LEU A 538 26.01 -0.38 6.81
C LEU A 538 24.99 0.04 7.86
N GLN A 539 24.45 -0.94 8.57
CA GLN A 539 23.45 -0.70 9.61
C GLN A 539 23.66 -1.67 10.79
N PRO A 540 24.39 -1.24 11.84
CA PRO A 540 24.78 -2.09 12.96
C PRO A 540 23.63 -2.41 13.93
N GLN A 541 22.42 -1.94 13.66
CA GLN A 541 21.22 -2.40 14.38
C GLN A 541 21.09 -3.93 14.33
N LEU A 542 21.42 -4.55 13.19
CA LEU A 542 21.46 -6.00 13.08
C LEU A 542 22.79 -6.54 13.61
N THR A 543 22.74 -7.38 14.63
CA THR A 543 23.90 -8.10 15.16
C THR A 543 23.95 -9.54 14.66
N ARG A 544 25.14 -10.14 14.64
CA ARG A 544 25.29 -11.57 14.31
C ARG A 544 24.50 -12.46 15.27
N THR A 545 24.51 -12.12 16.56
CA THR A 545 23.74 -12.82 17.60
C THR A 545 22.24 -12.81 17.30
N GLU A 546 21.69 -11.64 16.95
CA GLU A 546 20.27 -11.50 16.61
C GLU A 546 19.91 -12.29 15.34
N TYR A 547 20.76 -12.17 14.31
CA TYR A 547 20.60 -12.91 13.07
C TYR A 547 20.56 -14.42 13.30
N ASN A 548 21.49 -14.95 14.09
CA ASN A 548 21.53 -16.37 14.41
C ASN A 548 20.29 -16.78 15.24
N ALA A 549 19.91 -16.01 16.26
CA ALA A 549 18.75 -16.33 17.09
C ALA A 549 17.44 -16.40 16.27
N CYS A 550 17.25 -15.49 15.32
CA CYS A 550 16.11 -15.50 14.41
C CYS A 550 16.17 -16.67 13.41
N ASN A 551 17.35 -16.97 12.86
CA ASN A 551 17.53 -18.03 11.87
C ASN A 551 17.40 -19.43 12.46
N ASP A 552 17.90 -19.63 13.67
CA ASP A 552 17.84 -20.88 14.42
C ASP A 552 16.48 -21.05 15.13
N ARG A 553 15.60 -20.06 14.98
CA ARG A 553 14.23 -20.02 15.53
C ARG A 553 14.19 -20.10 17.06
N THR A 554 15.22 -19.58 17.72
CA THR A 554 15.29 -19.45 19.18
C THR A 554 14.75 -18.10 19.66
N ALA A 555 14.60 -17.12 18.77
CA ALA A 555 13.93 -15.85 19.04
C ALA A 555 12.40 -15.98 19.05
N GLY A 556 11.70 -15.00 19.63
CA GLY A 556 10.24 -14.92 19.60
C GLY A 556 9.67 -14.77 18.19
N ALA A 557 8.42 -15.20 17.98
CA ALA A 557 7.78 -15.22 16.65
C ALA A 557 7.79 -13.84 15.95
N THR A 558 7.54 -12.76 16.69
CA THR A 558 7.58 -11.38 16.19
C THR A 558 8.95 -11.00 15.65
N ARG A 559 10.04 -11.37 16.34
CA ARG A 559 11.42 -11.07 15.89
C ARG A 559 11.79 -11.88 14.66
N ILE A 560 11.40 -13.15 14.61
CA ILE A 560 11.57 -13.99 13.42
C ILE A 560 10.86 -13.36 12.22
N LEU A 561 9.66 -12.82 12.41
CA LEU A 561 8.90 -12.16 11.35
C LEU A 561 9.56 -10.85 10.89
N LYS A 562 10.02 -10.00 11.83
CA LYS A 562 10.82 -8.80 11.54
C LYS A 562 12.10 -9.13 10.76
N MET A 563 12.72 -10.28 11.03
CA MET A 563 13.86 -10.78 10.23
C MET A 563 13.45 -11.19 8.80
N LYS A 564 12.31 -11.87 8.63
CA LYS A 564 11.79 -12.23 7.29
C LYS A 564 11.45 -10.99 6.46
N GLN A 565 10.87 -9.97 7.09
CA GLN A 565 10.66 -8.65 6.50
C GLN A 565 11.97 -8.05 6.00
N LEU A 566 12.98 -8.03 6.87
CA LEU A 566 14.29 -7.51 6.53
C LEU A 566 14.96 -8.29 5.38
N HIS A 567 14.89 -9.63 5.38
CA HIS A 567 15.39 -10.42 4.24
C HIS A 567 14.69 -10.08 2.93
N THR A 568 13.36 -9.97 2.96
CA THR A 568 12.56 -9.56 1.80
C THR A 568 13.00 -8.20 1.25
N LEU A 569 13.14 -7.21 2.13
CA LEU A 569 13.57 -5.86 1.78
C LEU A 569 14.95 -5.88 1.10
N MET A 570 15.92 -6.56 1.72
CA MET A 570 17.29 -6.62 1.22
C MET A 570 17.41 -7.43 -0.09
N LEU A 571 16.62 -8.50 -0.26
CA LEU A 571 16.57 -9.26 -1.52
C LEU A 571 15.94 -8.44 -2.65
N GLY A 572 14.88 -7.67 -2.35
CA GLY A 572 14.29 -6.73 -3.31
C GLY A 572 15.31 -5.68 -3.76
N ALA A 573 16.03 -5.08 -2.82
CA ALA A 573 17.10 -4.13 -3.12
C ALA A 573 18.24 -4.77 -3.94
N ARG A 574 18.59 -6.03 -3.66
CA ARG A 574 19.61 -6.78 -4.42
C ARG A 574 19.18 -6.98 -5.87
N LEU A 575 17.89 -7.26 -6.13
CA LEU A 575 17.35 -7.35 -7.49
C LEU A 575 17.41 -6.01 -8.20
N SER A 576 17.02 -4.92 -7.54
CA SER A 576 17.12 -3.56 -8.10
C SER A 576 18.56 -3.19 -8.44
N ALA A 577 19.52 -3.48 -7.55
CA ALA A 577 20.94 -3.27 -7.81
C ALA A 577 21.42 -4.12 -9.00
N GLY A 578 21.02 -5.39 -9.06
CA GLY A 578 21.36 -6.29 -10.16
C GLY A 578 20.83 -5.81 -11.51
N ALA A 579 19.65 -5.17 -11.55
CA ALA A 579 19.07 -4.62 -12.77
C ALA A 579 19.92 -3.48 -13.40
N VAL A 580 20.75 -2.79 -12.61
CA VAL A 580 21.72 -1.79 -13.08
C VAL A 580 23.17 -2.33 -13.12
N GLY A 581 23.34 -3.65 -12.98
CA GLY A 581 24.65 -4.31 -13.01
C GLY A 581 25.50 -4.11 -11.76
N ALA A 582 24.88 -3.83 -10.61
CA ALA A 582 25.56 -3.65 -9.33
C ALA A 582 25.30 -4.81 -8.36
N SER A 583 26.27 -5.10 -7.49
CA SER A 583 26.08 -6.00 -6.35
C SER A 583 25.61 -5.24 -5.11
N LEU A 584 24.76 -5.85 -4.28
CA LEU A 584 24.33 -5.29 -3.00
C LEU A 584 24.86 -6.13 -1.83
N GLU A 585 25.53 -5.47 -0.88
CA GLU A 585 25.95 -6.05 0.40
C GLU A 585 25.22 -5.37 1.56
N GLY A 586 24.74 -6.17 2.52
CA GLY A 586 24.21 -5.68 3.81
C GLY A 586 25.18 -6.02 4.92
N TRP A 587 25.59 -4.99 5.67
CA TRP A 587 26.60 -5.07 6.71
C TRP A 587 25.98 -4.84 8.09
N GLY A 588 26.08 -5.85 8.97
CA GLY A 588 25.69 -5.79 10.37
C GLY A 588 26.90 -5.82 11.32
N ALA A 589 26.66 -5.70 12.62
CA ALA A 589 27.69 -5.77 13.65
C ALA A 589 28.01 -7.22 14.04
N ALA A 590 29.30 -7.57 14.11
CA ALA A 590 29.78 -8.91 14.44
C ALA A 590 29.48 -9.39 15.86
#